data_AF-A0A2T6ZG36-F1
#
_entry.id   AF-A0A2T6ZG36-F1
#
_cell.length_a   1.000
_cell.length_b   1.000
_cell.length_c   1.000
_cell.angle_alpha   90.00
_cell.angle_beta   90.00
_cell.angle_gamma   90.00
#
_symmetry.space_group_name_H-M   'P 1'
#
loop_
_entity.id
_entity.type
_entity.pdbx_description
1 polymer ?
#
loop_
_entity_poly.entity_id
_entity_poly.type
_entity_poly.pdbx_seq_one_letter_code
_entity_poly.pdbx_strand_id
1 'polypeptide(L)'
;CADVTIIWARGTCNTGNIGSALGRCFIDYVEGNLDYTVIGQGVLPYAADIMGFIRGGCTEGAESMVAMVMLAVKQCPQSKIVLGGFSQGAQVLRKAVKRIPESIMGNIVAVVSFSDPKEGQPLESVLADRHVSFCYDGDWVCDGESTFV
;
A
#
# COMPACT_ATOMS: atom_id res chain seq x y z
N CYS A 1 -15.92 -3.63 11.95
CA CYS A 1 -14.69 -2.86 12.18
C CYS A 1 -13.73 -3.72 12.96
N ALA A 2 -12.44 -3.49 12.80
CA ALA A 2 -11.37 -4.14 13.58
C ALA A 2 -10.44 -3.06 14.14
N ASP A 3 -9.57 -3.44 15.07
CA ASP A 3 -8.59 -2.52 15.68
C ASP A 3 -7.64 -1.95 14.61
N VAL A 4 -7.24 -2.79 13.66
CA VAL A 4 -6.38 -2.42 12.53
C VAL A 4 -7.05 -2.77 11.19
N THR A 5 -7.09 -1.80 10.27
CA THR A 5 -7.49 -1.98 8.88
C THR A 5 -6.27 -1.80 7.97
N ILE A 6 -5.89 -2.86 7.26
CA ILE A 6 -4.80 -2.84 6.28
C ILE A 6 -5.40 -2.62 4.89
N ILE A 7 -5.04 -1.52 4.23
CA ILE A 7 -5.40 -1.24 2.83
C ILE A 7 -4.20 -1.55 1.94
N TRP A 8 -4.35 -2.55 1.06
CA TRP A 8 -3.23 -3.16 0.36
C TRP A 8 -3.33 -3.02 -1.17
N ALA A 9 -2.31 -2.45 -1.80
CA ALA A 9 -2.16 -2.46 -3.25
C ALA A 9 -1.23 -3.60 -3.71
N ARG A 10 -1.76 -4.55 -4.48
CA ARG A 10 -1.01 -5.68 -5.02
C ARG A 10 -0.02 -5.30 -6.13
N GLY A 11 0.94 -6.18 -6.40
CA GLY A 11 1.92 -6.01 -7.47
C GLY A 11 1.37 -6.27 -8.87
N THR A 12 2.17 -5.93 -9.88
CA THR A 12 1.85 -6.14 -11.29
C THR A 12 1.47 -7.59 -11.57
N CYS A 13 0.44 -7.80 -12.39
CA CYS A 13 -0.11 -9.10 -12.79
C CYS A 13 -0.62 -9.99 -11.64
N ASN A 14 -0.62 -9.51 -10.40
CA ASN A 14 -1.21 -10.26 -9.30
C ASN A 14 -2.74 -10.31 -9.47
N THR A 15 -3.34 -11.47 -9.20
CA THR A 15 -4.78 -11.67 -9.28
C THR A 15 -5.46 -11.36 -7.93
N GLY A 16 -6.80 -11.33 -7.92
CA GLY A 16 -7.57 -10.96 -6.73
C GLY A 16 -7.35 -9.50 -6.32
N ASN A 17 -7.64 -9.18 -5.06
CA ASN A 17 -7.51 -7.82 -4.53
C ASN A 17 -6.22 -7.61 -3.74
N ILE A 18 -5.74 -8.61 -3.00
CA ILE A 18 -4.52 -8.55 -2.17
C ILE A 18 -3.32 -9.28 -2.79
N GLY A 19 -3.48 -9.93 -3.95
CA GLY A 19 -2.47 -10.81 -4.55
C GLY A 19 -2.47 -12.21 -3.95
N SER A 20 -1.67 -13.12 -4.52
CA SER A 20 -1.68 -14.56 -4.17
C SER A 20 -0.72 -14.97 -3.05
N ALA A 21 0.21 -14.10 -2.66
CA ALA A 21 1.22 -14.44 -1.64
C ALA A 21 1.44 -13.29 -0.66
N LEU A 22 2.26 -12.30 -1.04
CA LEU A 22 2.82 -11.33 -0.09
C LEU A 22 1.78 -10.56 0.72
N GLY A 23 0.71 -10.07 0.09
CA GLY A 23 -0.35 -9.36 0.80
C GLY A 23 -1.02 -10.22 1.86
N ARG A 24 -1.33 -11.49 1.53
CA ARG A 24 -1.91 -12.44 2.47
C ARG A 24 -0.94 -12.75 3.62
N CYS A 25 0.33 -13.04 3.30
CA CYS A 25 1.35 -13.31 4.31
C CYS A 25 1.56 -12.13 5.26
N PHE A 26 1.56 -10.90 4.75
CA PHE A 26 1.70 -9.70 5.57
C PHE A 26 0.51 -9.50 6.50
N ILE A 27 -0.73 -9.61 5.99
CA ILE A 27 -1.94 -9.47 6.81
C ILE A 27 -1.97 -10.53 7.91
N ASP A 28 -1.73 -11.80 7.57
CA ASP A 28 -1.71 -12.91 8.53
C ASP A 28 -0.59 -12.75 9.56
N TYR A 29 0.57 -12.21 9.15
CA TYR A 29 1.67 -11.93 10.07
C TYR A 29 1.30 -10.84 11.08
N VAL A 30 0.69 -9.74 10.63
CA VAL A 30 0.26 -8.66 11.53
C VAL A 30 -0.82 -9.16 12.50
N GLU A 31 -1.79 -9.93 12.02
CA GLU A 31 -2.83 -10.55 12.85
C GLU A 31 -2.25 -11.52 13.88
N GLY A 32 -1.27 -12.35 13.49
CA GLY A 32 -0.68 -13.37 14.37
C GLY A 32 0.34 -12.85 15.38
N ASN A 33 0.86 -11.63 15.21
CA ASN A 33 1.93 -11.08 16.06
C ASN A 33 1.49 -9.88 16.92
N LEU A 34 0.28 -9.38 16.71
CA LEU A 34 -0.28 -8.28 17.50
C LEU A 34 -1.52 -8.72 18.24
N ASP A 35 -1.74 -8.18 19.44
CA ASP A 35 -2.97 -8.39 20.21
C ASP A 35 -4.07 -7.43 19.71
N TYR A 36 -4.36 -7.50 18.41
CA TYR A 36 -5.33 -6.66 17.70
C TYR A 36 -6.12 -7.50 16.71
N THR A 37 -7.41 -7.18 16.58
CA THR A 37 -8.19 -7.66 15.44
C THR A 37 -7.74 -6.94 14.17
N VAL A 38 -7.49 -7.70 13.10
CA VAL A 38 -6.97 -7.17 11.83
C VAL A 38 -7.95 -7.52 10.71
N ILE A 39 -8.22 -6.55 9.84
CA ILE A 39 -8.85 -6.80 8.54
C ILE A 39 -7.95 -6.31 7.42
N GLY A 40 -7.82 -7.12 6.37
CA GLY A 40 -7.14 -6.74 5.14
C GLY A 40 -8.12 -6.45 4.02
N GLN A 41 -7.95 -5.31 3.34
CA GLN A 41 -8.73 -4.91 2.19
C GLN A 41 -7.80 -4.56 1.03
N GLY A 42 -7.95 -5.27 -0.09
CA GLY A 42 -7.22 -4.94 -1.32
C GLY A 42 -7.80 -3.72 -2.02
N VAL A 43 -6.95 -2.90 -2.62
CA VAL A 43 -7.33 -1.72 -3.41
C VAL A 43 -8.07 -2.13 -4.69
N LEU A 44 -9.25 -1.56 -4.90
CA LEU A 44 -10.15 -1.80 -6.04
C LEU A 44 -10.99 -0.53 -6.35
N PRO A 45 -11.29 -0.23 -7.63
CA PRO A 45 -10.72 -0.83 -8.82
C PRO A 45 -9.22 -0.50 -8.97
N TYR A 46 -8.45 -1.50 -9.36
CA TYR A 46 -7.02 -1.38 -9.65
C TYR A 46 -6.62 -2.59 -10.47
N ALA A 47 -6.25 -2.37 -11.73
CA ALA A 47 -5.96 -3.45 -12.68
C ALA A 47 -4.64 -4.19 -12.40
N ALA A 48 -3.66 -3.50 -11.80
CA ALA A 48 -2.30 -4.00 -11.60
C ALA A 48 -1.66 -4.49 -12.91
N ASP A 49 -1.85 -3.77 -14.01
CA ASP A 49 -1.30 -4.14 -15.32
C ASP A 49 0.12 -3.59 -15.54
N ILE A 50 0.82 -4.12 -16.55
CA ILE A 50 2.20 -3.74 -16.89
C ILE A 50 2.31 -2.23 -17.20
N MET A 51 1.31 -1.66 -17.88
CA MET A 51 1.34 -0.23 -18.25
C MET A 51 1.26 0.68 -17.03
N GLY A 52 0.51 0.28 -16.01
CA GLY A 52 0.44 0.95 -14.72
C GLY A 52 1.80 0.99 -14.03
N PHE A 53 2.55 -0.11 -14.05
CA PHE A 53 3.90 -0.17 -13.50
C PHE A 53 4.88 0.76 -14.24
N ILE A 54 4.91 0.68 -15.58
CA ILE A 54 5.77 1.51 -16.42
C ILE A 54 5.49 3.00 -16.21
N ARG A 55 4.24 3.38 -15.97
CA ARG A 55 3.82 4.77 -15.71
C ARG A 55 4.02 5.21 -14.25
N GLY A 56 4.75 4.42 -13.46
CA GLY A 56 5.07 4.75 -12.08
C GLY A 56 3.88 4.59 -11.14
N GLY A 57 2.96 3.66 -11.41
CA GLY A 57 1.75 3.36 -10.64
C GLY A 57 0.45 3.82 -11.29
N CYS A 58 -0.61 3.01 -11.12
CA CYS A 58 -1.96 3.29 -11.62
C CYS A 58 -2.61 4.47 -10.87
N THR A 59 -3.07 5.49 -11.60
CA THR A 59 -3.77 6.65 -11.00
C THR A 59 -5.12 6.26 -10.41
N GLU A 60 -5.92 5.45 -11.11
CA GLU A 60 -7.21 4.95 -10.61
C GLU A 60 -7.03 4.13 -9.32
N GLY A 61 -5.98 3.29 -9.26
CA GLY A 61 -5.65 2.56 -8.03
C GLY A 61 -5.30 3.50 -6.87
N ALA A 62 -4.60 4.61 -7.15
CA ALA A 62 -4.26 5.58 -6.12
C ALA A 62 -5.51 6.33 -5.61
N GLU A 63 -6.39 6.75 -6.50
CA GLU A 63 -7.69 7.35 -6.16
C GLU A 63 -8.57 6.38 -5.37
N SER A 64 -8.57 5.10 -5.75
CA SER A 64 -9.28 4.03 -5.05
C SER A 64 -8.74 3.81 -3.64
N MET A 65 -7.41 3.82 -3.46
CA MET A 65 -6.81 3.73 -2.13
C MET A 65 -7.22 4.93 -1.26
N VAL A 66 -7.23 6.16 -1.79
CA VAL A 66 -7.70 7.35 -1.05
C VAL A 66 -9.16 7.20 -0.66
N ALA A 67 -10.03 6.78 -1.59
CA ALA A 67 -11.45 6.56 -1.32
C ALA A 67 -11.67 5.49 -0.24
N MET A 68 -10.87 4.41 -0.24
CA MET A 68 -10.92 3.37 0.78
C MET A 68 -10.45 3.88 2.16
N VAL A 69 -9.42 4.72 2.22
CA VAL A 69 -9.01 5.37 3.48
C VAL A 69 -10.14 6.23 4.03
N MET A 70 -10.73 7.08 3.20
CA MET A 70 -11.88 7.91 3.59
C MET A 70 -13.07 7.07 4.07
N LEU A 71 -13.33 5.95 3.40
CA LEU A 71 -14.38 5.01 3.78
C LEU A 71 -14.10 4.34 5.12
N ALA A 72 -12.86 3.88 5.35
CA ALA A 72 -12.43 3.26 6.59
C ALA A 72 -12.55 4.23 7.77
N VAL A 73 -12.11 5.49 7.60
CA VAL A 73 -12.27 6.54 8.63
C VAL A 73 -13.74 6.82 8.91
N LYS A 74 -14.59 6.86 7.88
CA LYS A 74 -16.03 7.11 8.04
C LYS A 74 -16.76 5.96 8.74
N GLN A 75 -16.49 4.71 8.34
CA GLN A 75 -17.20 3.53 8.85
C GLN A 75 -16.65 3.04 10.18
N CYS A 76 -15.34 3.18 10.37
CA CYS A 76 -14.60 2.63 11.51
C CYS A 76 -13.64 3.70 12.09
N PRO A 77 -14.16 4.80 12.65
CA PRO A 77 -13.33 5.94 13.08
C PRO A 77 -12.30 5.62 14.18
N GLN A 78 -12.50 4.52 14.91
CA GLN A 78 -11.56 4.05 15.93
C GLN A 78 -10.46 3.13 15.36
N SER A 79 -10.66 2.59 14.16
CA SER A 79 -9.69 1.68 13.53
C SER A 79 -8.43 2.44 13.13
N LYS A 80 -7.28 1.85 13.42
CA LYS A 80 -5.98 2.33 12.93
C LYS A 80 -5.79 1.83 11.50
N ILE A 81 -5.35 2.71 10.60
CA ILE A 81 -5.16 2.37 9.20
C ILE A 81 -3.68 2.10 8.95
N VAL A 82 -3.39 0.99 8.29
CA VAL A 82 -2.07 0.67 7.73
C VAL A 82 -2.20 0.65 6.21
N LEU A 83 -1.32 1.39 5.51
CA LEU A 83 -1.25 1.34 4.06
C LEU A 83 -0.12 0.40 3.64
N GLY A 84 -0.40 -0.49 2.69
CA GLY A 84 0.57 -1.46 2.19
C GLY A 84 0.63 -1.48 0.66
N GLY A 85 1.81 -1.72 0.10
CA GLY A 85 1.99 -1.82 -1.35
C GLY A 85 3.18 -2.68 -1.74
N PHE A 86 3.03 -3.49 -2.79
CA PHE A 86 4.11 -4.31 -3.35
C PHE A 86 4.38 -3.95 -4.82
N SER A 87 5.64 -3.71 -5.22
CA SER A 87 6.03 -3.42 -6.60
C SER A 87 5.23 -2.23 -7.17
N GLN A 88 4.42 -2.42 -8.23
CA GLN A 88 3.49 -1.40 -8.70
C GLN A 88 2.55 -0.87 -7.61
N GLY A 89 2.16 -1.74 -6.67
CA GLY A 89 1.36 -1.35 -5.51
C GLY A 89 2.06 -0.35 -4.60
N ALA A 90 3.38 -0.42 -4.45
CA ALA A 90 4.15 0.60 -3.73
C ALA A 90 4.11 1.95 -4.47
N GLN A 91 4.20 1.93 -5.80
CA GLN A 91 4.03 3.14 -6.62
C GLN A 91 2.62 3.74 -6.49
N VAL A 92 1.57 2.89 -6.48
CA VAL A 92 0.18 3.30 -6.24
C VAL A 92 0.03 3.93 -4.86
N LEU A 93 0.60 3.32 -3.83
CA LEU A 93 0.61 3.83 -2.46
C LEU A 93 1.28 5.21 -2.37
N ARG A 94 2.47 5.39 -2.96
CA ARG A 94 3.14 6.71 -3.02
C ARG A 94 2.28 7.76 -3.69
N LYS A 95 1.60 7.39 -4.78
CA LYS A 95 0.63 8.26 -5.46
C LYS A 95 -0.58 8.58 -4.59
N ALA A 96 -1.10 7.62 -3.83
CA ALA A 96 -2.26 7.80 -2.97
C ALA A 96 -1.95 8.75 -1.81
N VAL A 97 -0.82 8.55 -1.14
CA VAL A 97 -0.40 9.34 0.03
C VAL A 97 -0.35 10.85 -0.26
N LYS A 98 0.05 11.27 -1.46
CA LYS A 98 0.04 12.69 -1.88
C LYS A 98 -1.37 13.29 -2.01
N ARG A 99 -2.40 12.44 -2.08
CA ARG A 99 -3.80 12.82 -2.34
C ARG A 99 -4.71 12.62 -1.13
N ILE A 100 -4.24 11.95 -0.08
CA ILE A 100 -5.00 11.78 1.15
C ILE A 100 -5.16 13.15 1.82
N PRO A 101 -6.38 13.57 2.21
CA PRO A 101 -6.57 14.82 2.94
C PRO A 101 -5.82 14.81 4.28
N GLU A 102 -5.15 15.91 4.62
CA GLU A 102 -4.41 16.03 5.89
C GLU A 102 -5.28 15.75 7.11
N SER A 103 -6.57 16.10 7.05
CA SER A 103 -7.55 15.89 8.12
C SER A 103 -7.74 14.44 8.54
N ILE A 104 -7.40 13.47 7.68
CA ILE A 104 -7.52 12.04 7.96
C ILE A 104 -6.17 11.30 7.99
N MET A 105 -5.05 11.99 7.74
CA MET A 105 -3.72 11.38 7.82
C MET A 105 -3.37 10.93 9.25
N GLY A 106 -3.98 11.53 10.28
CA GLY A 106 -3.84 11.10 11.67
C GLY A 106 -4.38 9.69 11.95
N ASN A 107 -5.26 9.15 11.10
CA ASN A 107 -5.78 7.79 11.21
C ASN A 107 -4.80 6.73 10.68
N ILE A 108 -3.80 7.13 9.89
CA ILE A 108 -2.83 6.23 9.27
C ILE A 108 -1.63 6.09 10.19
N VAL A 109 -1.46 4.93 10.81
CA VAL A 109 -0.41 4.70 11.81
C VAL A 109 0.89 4.14 11.22
N ALA A 110 0.81 3.50 10.05
CA ALA A 110 1.97 2.95 9.36
C ALA A 110 1.74 2.92 7.85
N VAL A 111 2.82 3.08 7.10
CA VAL A 111 2.87 2.91 5.66
C VAL A 111 4.00 1.93 5.36
N VAL A 112 3.70 0.85 4.64
CA VAL A 112 4.64 -0.24 4.37
C VAL A 112 4.75 -0.46 2.87
N SER A 113 5.97 -0.51 2.34
CA SER A 113 6.22 -0.82 0.94
C SER A 113 7.17 -2.00 0.80
N PHE A 114 6.95 -2.83 -0.21
CA PHE A 114 7.80 -3.96 -0.56
C PHE A 114 8.17 -3.83 -2.04
N SER A 115 9.43 -4.06 -2.37
CA SER A 115 9.95 -3.90 -3.74
C SER A 115 9.58 -2.54 -4.33
N ASP A 116 9.88 -1.46 -3.61
CA ASP A 116 9.49 -0.10 -3.98
C ASP A 116 10.46 0.48 -5.02
N PRO A 117 10.00 0.87 -6.23
CA PRO A 117 10.88 1.46 -7.24
C PRO A 117 11.51 2.80 -6.88
N LYS A 118 11.11 3.37 -5.74
CA LYS A 118 11.68 4.59 -5.18
C LYS A 118 12.27 4.34 -3.79
N GLU A 119 12.82 3.15 -3.57
CA GLU A 119 13.56 2.82 -2.34
C GLU A 119 14.56 3.93 -1.96
N GLY A 120 14.69 4.19 -0.65
CA GLY A 120 15.51 5.29 -0.13
C GLY A 120 14.95 6.71 -0.36
N GLN A 121 13.92 6.91 -1.18
CA GLN A 121 13.24 8.20 -1.31
C GLN A 121 12.08 8.30 -0.30
N PRO A 122 11.99 9.39 0.47
CA PRO A 122 10.90 9.57 1.43
C PRO A 122 9.54 9.71 0.72
N LEU A 123 8.45 9.44 1.44
CA LEU A 123 7.12 9.84 0.99
C LEU A 123 7.00 11.36 1.00
N GLU A 124 6.37 11.93 -0.02
CA GLU A 124 6.06 13.36 -0.05
C GLU A 124 4.77 13.63 0.76
N SER A 125 4.83 13.45 2.08
CA SER A 125 3.73 13.75 3.01
C SER A 125 4.20 13.73 4.46
N VAL A 126 3.32 14.10 5.40
CA VAL A 126 3.54 13.94 6.84
C VAL A 126 3.56 12.48 7.30
N LEU A 127 3.38 11.51 6.40
CA LEU A 127 3.49 10.08 6.71
C LEU A 127 4.89 9.52 6.45
N ALA A 128 5.84 10.37 6.02
CA ALA A 128 7.22 9.94 5.76
C ALA A 128 7.90 9.35 7.00
N ASP A 129 7.56 9.82 8.20
CA ASP A 129 8.04 9.31 9.50
C ASP A 129 7.42 7.95 9.88
N ARG A 130 6.34 7.54 9.19
CA ARG A 130 5.62 6.27 9.38
C ARG A 130 5.84 5.29 8.24
N HIS A 131 6.72 5.63 7.29
CA HIS A 131 7.03 4.79 6.14
C HIS A 131 8.20 3.87 6.42
N VAL A 132 7.99 2.58 6.22
CA VAL A 132 9.05 1.60 6.11
C VAL A 132 8.96 0.95 4.73
N SER A 133 10.11 0.80 4.09
CA SER A 133 10.23 0.15 2.80
C SER A 133 11.18 -1.04 2.91
N PHE A 134 10.80 -2.15 2.29
CA PHE A 134 11.54 -3.41 2.31
C PHE A 134 11.97 -3.76 0.89
N CYS A 135 13.28 -3.78 0.68
CA CYS A 135 13.92 -4.20 -0.55
C CYS A 135 14.95 -5.27 -0.24
N TYR A 136 14.95 -6.34 -1.01
CA TYR A 136 15.95 -7.41 -0.89
C TYR A 136 17.15 -7.10 -1.78
N ASP A 137 18.36 -7.52 -1.36
CA ASP A 137 19.58 -7.32 -2.14
C ASP A 137 19.47 -8.00 -3.52
N GLY A 138 19.57 -7.20 -4.59
CA GLY A 138 19.43 -7.66 -5.98
C GLY A 138 17.99 -7.63 -6.52
N ASP A 139 17.05 -7.01 -5.79
CA ASP A 139 15.74 -6.65 -6.34
C ASP A 139 15.86 -5.45 -7.30
N TRP A 140 15.94 -5.75 -8.61
CA TRP A 140 16.07 -4.74 -9.67
C TRP A 140 14.94 -3.69 -9.66
N VAL A 141 13.76 -4.05 -9.13
CA VAL A 141 12.66 -3.08 -9.01
C VAL A 141 13.08 -1.95 -8.08
N CYS A 142 13.73 -2.27 -6.96
CA CYS A 142 14.21 -1.30 -5.97
C CYS A 142 15.33 -0.40 -6.48
N ASP A 143 16.12 -0.90 -7.44
CA ASP A 143 17.16 -0.13 -8.12
C ASP A 143 16.58 0.92 -9.09
N GLY A 144 15.25 1.02 -9.18
CA GLY A 144 14.52 1.97 -10.01
C GLY A 144 14.39 1.52 -11.46
N GLU A 145 14.78 0.29 -11.78
CA GLU A 145 14.61 -0.26 -13.11
C GLU A 145 13.12 -0.53 -13.37
N SER A 146 12.60 -0.01 -14.48
CA SER A 146 11.19 -0.17 -14.89
C SER A 146 11.05 -1.12 -16.10
N THR A 147 12.09 -1.91 -16.36
CA THR A 147 12.18 -2.84 -17.50
C THR A 147 11.88 -4.26 -17.04
N PHE A 148 10.89 -4.90 -17.67
CA PHE A 148 10.72 -6.35 -17.55
C PHE A 148 11.83 -7.01 -18.38
N VAL A 149 12.85 -7.55 -17.72
CA VAL A 149 13.81 -8.49 -18.34
C VAL A 149 13.20 -9.87 -18.49
#